data_AF-A0A258JKH4-F1
#
_entry.id   AF-A0A258JKH4-F1
#
_cell.length_a   1.000
_cell.length_b   1.000
_cell.length_c   1.000
_cell.angle_alpha   90.00
_cell.angle_beta   90.00
_cell.angle_gamma   90.00
#
_symmetry.space_group_name_H-M   'P 1'
#
loop_
_entity.id
_entity.type
_entity.pdbx_description
1 polymer ?
#
loop_
_entity_poly.entity_id
_entity_poly.type
_entity_poly.pdbx_seq_one_letter_code
_entity_poly.pdbx_strand_id
1 'polypeptide(L)'
;MSQAFAYEAEMDGTMAPPSPAARKALTLSWLAFAALALCLMFPFRYTSHAELSFDVAAQPTAGAVRGVTQLLTSRELAFDVARILDRADLQAVARDGNLIPLWNSDGEDVALRARAARTLGRAVSVSAQQGGRAIDIAISLSNARLSARVADAYAGALLALDASVRGRTAQVTVRFVSKLISVTRA
;
A
#
# COMPACT_ATOMS: atom_id res chain seq x y z
N MET A 1 -42.44 -60.47 3.67
CA MET A 1 -41.95 -59.07 3.53
C MET A 1 -41.89 -58.42 4.92
N SER A 2 -40.89 -58.74 5.75
CA SER A 2 -40.79 -58.13 7.10
C SER A 2 -39.37 -57.94 7.65
N GLN A 3 -38.32 -58.22 6.87
CA GLN A 3 -36.94 -58.05 7.33
C GLN A 3 -36.29 -56.73 6.90
N ALA A 4 -36.91 -55.97 5.99
CA ALA A 4 -36.36 -54.69 5.52
C ALA A 4 -36.55 -53.54 6.53
N PHE A 5 -37.57 -53.59 7.39
CA PHE A 5 -37.85 -52.53 8.37
C PHE A 5 -37.06 -52.67 9.68
N ALA A 6 -36.45 -53.82 9.94
CA ALA A 6 -35.64 -54.02 11.14
C ALA A 6 -34.23 -53.41 11.00
N TYR A 7 -33.74 -53.22 9.77
CA TYR A 7 -32.39 -52.72 9.51
C TYR A 7 -32.29 -51.18 9.54
N GLU A 8 -33.40 -50.46 9.29
CA GLU A 8 -33.43 -48.99 9.40
C GLU A 8 -33.48 -48.52 10.86
N ALA A 9 -34.05 -49.33 11.76
CA ALA A 9 -34.15 -48.99 13.19
C ALA A 9 -32.83 -49.14 13.97
N GLU A 10 -31.87 -49.89 13.44
CA GLU A 10 -30.58 -50.15 14.10
C GLU A 10 -29.45 -49.21 13.62
N MET A 11 -29.67 -48.50 12.51
CA MET A 11 -28.79 -47.44 12.00
C MET A 11 -29.12 -46.05 12.57
N ASP A 12 -30.20 -45.90 13.32
CA ASP A 12 -30.50 -44.70 14.09
C ASP A 12 -29.74 -44.75 15.43
N GLY A 13 -28.42 -44.99 15.31
CA GLY A 13 -27.48 -44.92 16.41
C GLY A 13 -27.65 -43.57 17.08
N THR A 14 -28.12 -43.61 18.32
CA THR A 14 -28.44 -42.47 19.17
C THR A 14 -27.37 -41.38 19.07
N MET A 15 -27.54 -40.42 18.15
CA MET A 15 -26.77 -39.20 18.16
C MET A 15 -27.27 -38.39 19.34
N ALA A 16 -26.67 -38.64 20.51
CA ALA A 16 -26.91 -37.84 21.69
C ALA A 16 -26.82 -36.36 21.31
N PRO A 17 -27.83 -35.53 21.64
CA PRO A 17 -27.86 -34.15 21.21
C PRO A 17 -26.55 -33.47 21.66
N PRO A 18 -25.86 -32.74 20.77
CA PRO A 18 -24.55 -32.20 21.07
C PRO A 18 -24.66 -31.35 22.33
N SER A 19 -23.77 -31.61 23.29
CA SER A 19 -23.73 -30.95 24.58
C SER A 19 -23.71 -29.43 24.40
N PRO A 20 -24.26 -28.64 25.34
CA PRO A 20 -24.27 -27.18 25.22
C PRO A 20 -22.86 -26.60 25.07
N ALA A 21 -21.83 -27.28 25.60
CA ALA A 21 -20.43 -26.93 25.39
C ALA A 21 -19.97 -27.15 23.95
N ALA A 22 -20.35 -28.28 23.32
CA ALA A 22 -20.04 -28.57 21.92
C ALA A 22 -20.71 -27.57 20.96
N ARG A 23 -21.96 -27.17 21.24
CA ARG A 23 -22.65 -26.12 20.47
C ARG A 23 -21.94 -24.78 20.57
N LYS A 24 -21.53 -24.38 21.78
CA LYS A 24 -20.75 -23.15 22.00
C LYS A 24 -19.39 -23.19 21.29
N ALA A 25 -18.68 -24.32 21.36
CA ALA A 25 -17.41 -24.51 20.66
C ALA A 25 -17.57 -24.38 19.14
N LEU A 26 -18.64 -24.95 18.58
CA LEU A 26 -18.93 -24.91 17.15
C LEU A 26 -19.33 -23.49 16.68
N THR A 27 -20.09 -22.75 17.49
CA THR A 27 -20.36 -21.33 17.21
C THR A 27 -19.11 -20.47 17.31
N LEU A 28 -18.23 -20.74 18.27
CA LEU A 28 -16.95 -20.04 18.43
C LEU A 28 -16.01 -20.34 17.26
N SER A 29 -15.96 -21.57 16.77
CA SER A 29 -15.16 -21.92 15.59
C SER A 29 -15.68 -21.24 14.33
N TRP A 30 -17.00 -21.14 14.16
CA TRP A 30 -17.59 -20.41 13.04
C TRP A 30 -17.33 -18.91 13.12
N LEU A 31 -17.41 -18.31 14.31
CA LEU A 31 -17.05 -16.91 14.51
C LEU A 31 -15.56 -16.66 14.27
N ALA A 32 -14.69 -17.55 14.75
CA ALA A 32 -13.25 -17.47 14.49
C ALA A 32 -12.93 -17.64 12.99
N PHE A 33 -13.62 -18.56 12.30
CA PHE A 33 -13.48 -18.74 10.86
C PHE A 33 -13.98 -17.53 10.07
N ALA A 34 -15.14 -16.98 10.43
CA ALA A 34 -15.67 -15.76 9.82
C ALA A 34 -14.74 -14.57 10.05
N ALA A 35 -14.18 -14.43 11.27
CA ALA A 35 -13.19 -13.41 11.58
C ALA A 35 -11.89 -13.60 10.76
N LEU A 36 -11.43 -14.84 10.59
CA LEU A 36 -10.24 -15.16 9.79
C LEU A 36 -10.49 -14.89 8.30
N ALA A 37 -11.65 -15.27 7.77
CA ALA A 37 -12.07 -14.95 6.41
C ALA A 37 -12.15 -13.43 6.20
N LEU A 38 -12.70 -12.69 7.17
CA LEU A 38 -12.75 -11.23 7.13
C LEU A 38 -11.34 -10.62 7.20
N CYS A 39 -10.43 -11.18 8.00
CA CYS A 39 -9.02 -10.76 8.04
C CYS A 39 -8.29 -11.03 6.72
N LEU A 40 -8.62 -12.11 6.02
CA LEU A 40 -8.08 -12.41 4.69
C LEU A 40 -8.66 -11.51 3.59
N MET A 41 -9.90 -11.03 3.74
CA MET A 41 -10.53 -10.14 2.76
C MET A 41 -9.96 -8.72 2.75
N PHE A 42 -9.38 -8.24 3.85
CA PHE A 42 -8.78 -6.91 3.93
C PHE A 42 -7.24 -7.01 3.92
N PRO A 43 -6.58 -6.83 2.76
CA PRO A 43 -5.13 -6.92 2.67
C PRO A 43 -4.48 -5.86 3.56
N PHE A 44 -3.55 -6.28 4.41
CA PHE A 44 -2.73 -5.37 5.19
C PHE A 44 -1.94 -4.43 4.26
N ARG A 45 -2.03 -3.12 4.48
CA ARG A 45 -1.20 -2.13 3.79
C ARG A 45 -0.21 -1.53 4.77
N TYR A 46 1.02 -1.38 4.31
CA TYR A 46 2.10 -0.75 5.05
C TYR A 46 2.31 0.64 4.48
N THR A 47 2.27 1.62 5.35
CA THR A 47 2.54 3.01 4.97
C THR A 47 3.94 3.39 5.46
N SER A 48 4.78 3.88 4.55
CA SER A 48 6.09 4.46 4.86
C SER A 48 6.04 5.97 4.64
N HIS A 49 6.64 6.72 5.56
CA HIS A 49 6.68 8.18 5.52
C HIS A 49 8.09 8.67 5.23
N ALA A 50 8.21 9.64 4.34
CA ALA A 50 9.42 10.41 4.08
C ALA A 50 9.12 11.90 4.28
N GLU A 51 9.76 12.50 5.27
CA GLU A 51 9.62 13.93 5.57
C GLU A 51 10.75 14.72 4.91
N LEU A 52 10.39 15.75 4.15
CA LEU A 52 11.33 16.72 3.60
C LEU A 52 11.11 18.05 4.30
N SER A 53 12.12 18.48 5.06
CA SER A 53 12.14 19.79 5.72
C SER A 53 12.89 20.81 4.87
N PHE A 54 12.30 21.98 4.68
CA PHE A 54 12.92 23.09 3.98
C PHE A 54 13.38 24.12 5.01
N ASP A 55 14.68 24.39 5.03
CA ASP A 55 15.22 25.49 5.81
C ASP A 55 15.00 26.80 5.03
N VAL A 56 13.88 27.46 5.32
CA VAL A 56 13.48 28.71 4.66
C VAL A 56 13.27 29.79 5.72
N ALA A 57 13.90 30.95 5.50
CA ALA A 57 13.80 32.10 6.39
C ALA A 57 12.36 32.64 6.53
N ALA A 58 11.55 32.49 5.49
CA ALA A 58 10.14 32.86 5.46
C ALA A 58 9.24 31.65 5.20
N GLN A 59 8.03 31.67 5.75
CA GLN A 59 7.06 30.61 5.51
C GLN A 59 6.63 30.61 4.04
N PRO A 60 6.64 29.46 3.36
CA PRO A 60 6.25 29.40 1.95
C PRO A 60 4.77 29.76 1.77
N THR A 61 4.45 30.41 0.65
CA THR A 61 3.08 30.81 0.34
C THR A 61 2.22 29.57 0.08
N ALA A 62 0.92 29.65 0.40
CA ALA A 62 -0.01 28.54 0.18
C ALA A 62 -0.04 28.08 -1.29
N GLY A 63 0.14 29.00 -2.24
CA GLY A 63 0.25 28.68 -3.67
C GLY A 63 1.48 27.84 -4.01
N ALA A 64 2.64 28.17 -3.42
CA ALA A 64 3.87 27.39 -3.62
C ALA A 64 3.74 25.98 -3.03
N VAL A 65 3.20 25.87 -1.81
CA VAL A 65 2.94 24.57 -1.16
C VAL A 65 2.02 23.71 -2.02
N ARG A 66 0.91 24.29 -2.50
CA ARG A 66 -0.02 23.59 -3.40
C ARG A 66 0.67 23.13 -4.68
N GLY A 67 1.47 23.98 -5.32
CA GLY A 67 2.22 23.62 -6.53
C GLY A 67 3.15 22.42 -6.30
N VAL A 68 3.92 22.42 -5.20
CA VAL A 68 4.82 21.31 -4.87
C VAL A 68 4.03 20.03 -4.57
N THR A 69 2.94 20.10 -3.81
CA THR A 69 2.09 18.92 -3.56
C THR A 69 1.50 18.35 -4.86
N GLN A 70 1.04 19.20 -5.77
CA GLN A 70 0.52 18.79 -7.07
C GLN A 70 1.61 18.12 -7.92
N LEU A 71 2.81 18.68 -7.93
CA LEU A 71 3.97 18.10 -8.62
C LEU A 71 4.35 16.73 -8.03
N LEU A 72 4.39 16.60 -6.70
CA LEU A 72 4.69 15.33 -6.02
C LEU A 72 3.66 14.23 -6.28
N THR A 73 2.39 14.62 -6.42
CA THR A 73 1.30 13.71 -6.81
C THR A 73 1.14 13.52 -8.31
N SER A 74 1.99 14.17 -9.12
CA SER A 74 1.85 14.15 -10.57
C SER A 74 2.21 12.79 -11.16
N ARG A 75 1.58 12.49 -12.31
CA ARG A 75 1.85 11.25 -13.03
C ARG A 75 3.26 11.21 -13.60
N GLU A 76 3.83 12.36 -13.97
CA GLU A 76 5.19 12.47 -14.48
C GLU A 76 6.21 12.06 -13.42
N LEU A 77 6.07 12.56 -12.18
CA LEU A 77 6.98 12.17 -11.10
C LEU A 77 6.85 10.67 -10.77
N ALA A 78 5.64 10.12 -10.82
CA ALA A 78 5.44 8.68 -10.65
C ALA A 78 6.13 7.85 -11.76
N PHE A 79 6.20 8.37 -12.98
CA PHE A 79 6.97 7.76 -14.06
C PHE A 79 8.47 7.89 -13.85
N ASP A 80 8.98 9.03 -13.40
CA ASP A 80 10.40 9.22 -13.10
C ASP A 80 10.86 8.31 -11.97
N VAL A 81 10.08 8.19 -10.90
CA VAL A 81 10.33 7.22 -9.81
C VAL A 81 10.35 5.79 -10.37
N ALA A 82 9.38 5.44 -11.23
CA ALA A 82 9.35 4.12 -11.88
C ALA A 82 10.53 3.86 -12.83
N ARG A 83 11.26 4.89 -13.29
CA ARG A 83 12.49 4.74 -14.09
C ARG A 83 13.73 4.51 -13.23
N ILE A 84 13.74 5.02 -12.00
CA ILE A 84 14.87 4.92 -11.06
C ILE A 84 14.81 3.59 -10.29
N LEU A 85 13.60 3.04 -10.07
CA LEU A 85 13.42 1.77 -9.37
C LEU A 85 14.06 0.59 -10.11
N ASP A 86 14.66 -0.32 -9.34
CA ASP A 86 15.12 -1.60 -9.84
C ASP A 86 13.97 -2.42 -10.44
N ARG A 87 14.29 -3.24 -11.45
CA ARG A 87 13.30 -4.05 -12.17
C ARG A 87 12.47 -4.95 -11.24
N ALA A 88 13.08 -5.50 -10.20
CA ALA A 88 12.40 -6.36 -9.22
C ALA A 88 11.37 -5.59 -8.39
N ASP A 89 11.73 -4.40 -7.91
CA ASP A 89 10.82 -3.54 -7.15
C ASP A 89 9.71 -2.98 -8.04
N LEU A 90 10.04 -2.61 -9.29
CA LEU A 90 9.06 -2.17 -10.27
C LEU A 90 7.98 -3.24 -10.54
N GLN A 91 8.39 -4.51 -10.66
CA GLN A 91 7.46 -5.64 -10.79
C GLN A 91 6.59 -5.83 -9.53
N ALA A 92 7.17 -5.68 -8.35
CA ALA A 92 6.43 -5.78 -7.10
C ALA A 92 5.37 -4.67 -6.99
N VAL A 93 5.71 -3.42 -7.35
CA VAL A 93 4.77 -2.29 -7.38
C VAL A 93 3.68 -2.50 -8.42
N ALA A 94 4.02 -3.00 -9.63
CA ALA A 94 3.03 -3.28 -10.66
C ALA A 94 2.03 -4.36 -10.24
N ARG A 95 2.45 -5.33 -9.43
CA ARG A 95 1.58 -6.38 -8.87
C ARG A 95 0.69 -5.88 -7.73
N ASP A 96 1.17 -4.93 -6.92
CA ASP A 96 0.42 -4.36 -5.78
C ASP A 96 -0.88 -3.67 -6.19
N GLY A 97 -0.91 -3.06 -7.39
CA GLY A 97 -2.07 -2.31 -7.86
C GLY A 97 -3.28 -3.17 -8.27
N ASN A 98 -3.12 -4.50 -8.27
CA ASN A 98 -4.10 -5.48 -8.77
C ASN A 98 -4.72 -5.07 -10.13
N LEU A 99 -3.91 -4.39 -10.96
CA LEU A 99 -4.35 -3.88 -12.25
C LEU A 99 -4.29 -5.03 -13.25
N ILE A 100 -5.47 -5.50 -13.66
CA ILE A 100 -5.60 -6.53 -14.70
C ILE A 100 -4.83 -6.05 -15.94
N PRO A 101 -3.89 -6.86 -16.48
CA PRO A 101 -3.24 -6.53 -17.74
C PRO A 101 -4.30 -6.58 -18.84
N LEU A 102 -4.90 -5.44 -19.15
CA LEU A 102 -5.98 -5.41 -20.13
C LEU A 102 -5.45 -5.71 -21.56
N TRP A 103 -4.18 -5.43 -21.86
CA TRP A 103 -3.60 -5.58 -23.20
C TRP A 103 -2.12 -5.96 -23.08
N ASN A 104 -1.73 -7.11 -23.65
CA ASN A 104 -0.33 -7.41 -23.97
C ASN A 104 0.00 -6.68 -25.28
N SER A 105 0.59 -5.49 -25.18
CA SER A 105 1.05 -4.74 -26.36
C SER A 105 2.47 -4.24 -26.13
N ASP A 106 3.34 -4.56 -27.09
CA ASP A 106 4.67 -4.03 -27.43
C ASP A 106 5.51 -3.43 -26.30
N GLY A 107 6.58 -4.15 -25.95
CA GLY A 107 7.56 -3.77 -24.94
C GLY A 107 7.08 -4.06 -23.52
N GLU A 108 7.34 -5.28 -23.04
CA GLU A 108 7.01 -5.74 -21.68
C GLU A 108 7.44 -4.71 -20.61
N ASP A 109 8.58 -4.05 -20.81
CA ASP A 109 9.15 -3.06 -19.90
C ASP A 109 8.39 -1.72 -19.90
N VAL A 110 7.86 -1.27 -21.03
CA VAL A 110 7.07 -0.03 -21.11
C VAL A 110 5.71 -0.24 -20.45
N ALA A 111 5.06 -1.36 -20.75
CA ALA A 111 3.80 -1.74 -20.12
C ALA A 111 3.96 -1.98 -18.60
N LEU A 112 5.11 -2.49 -18.17
CA LEU A 112 5.44 -2.67 -16.76
C LEU A 112 5.58 -1.33 -16.04
N ARG A 113 6.37 -0.38 -16.59
CA ARG A 113 6.53 0.97 -16.03
C ARG A 113 5.21 1.72 -15.95
N ALA A 114 4.38 1.65 -16.99
CA ALA A 114 3.08 2.31 -17.01
C ALA A 114 2.13 1.75 -15.92
N ARG A 115 2.15 0.44 -15.68
CA ARG A 115 1.38 -0.18 -14.59
C ARG A 115 1.90 0.25 -13.23
N ALA A 116 3.21 0.19 -13.01
CA ALA A 116 3.82 0.63 -11.77
C ALA A 116 3.53 2.10 -11.48
N ALA A 117 3.71 3.01 -12.45
CA ALA A 117 3.41 4.44 -12.28
C ALA A 117 1.94 4.70 -11.92
N ARG A 118 1.00 3.94 -12.51
CA ARG A 118 -0.42 4.01 -12.13
C ARG A 118 -0.67 3.54 -10.69
N THR A 119 -0.02 2.46 -10.25
CA THR A 119 -0.10 2.02 -8.86
C THR A 119 0.46 3.08 -7.92
N LEU A 120 1.63 3.63 -8.24
CA LEU A 120 2.29 4.67 -7.45
C LEU A 120 1.42 5.91 -7.29
N GLY A 121 0.75 6.37 -8.36
CA GLY A 121 -0.16 7.52 -8.31
C GLY A 121 -1.37 7.33 -7.39
N ARG A 122 -1.73 6.08 -7.05
CA ARG A 122 -2.77 5.76 -6.05
C ARG A 122 -2.21 5.47 -4.66
N ALA A 123 -0.94 5.06 -4.58
CA ALA A 123 -0.26 4.69 -3.35
C ALA A 123 0.36 5.88 -2.62
N VAL A 124 0.67 6.96 -3.35
CA VAL A 124 1.26 8.18 -2.79
C VAL A 124 0.19 9.10 -2.21
N SER A 125 0.46 9.59 -1.01
CA SER A 125 -0.25 10.69 -0.37
C SER A 125 0.78 11.72 0.06
N VAL A 126 0.49 13.00 -0.15
CA VAL A 126 1.40 14.10 0.16
C VAL A 126 0.67 15.09 1.02
N SER A 127 1.26 15.46 2.16
CA SER A 127 0.70 16.47 3.05
C SER A 127 1.76 17.52 3.41
N ALA A 128 1.34 18.78 3.46
CA ALA A 128 2.18 19.84 3.97
C ALA A 128 2.08 19.90 5.49
N GLN A 129 3.21 19.88 6.16
CA GLN A 129 3.35 20.00 7.60
C GLN A 129 3.93 21.36 7.96
N GLN A 130 3.71 21.80 9.21
CA GLN A 130 4.29 23.04 9.75
C GLN A 130 4.03 24.27 8.84
N GLY A 131 2.81 24.35 8.29
CA GLY A 131 2.42 25.42 7.39
C GLY A 131 3.24 25.52 6.10
N GLY A 132 3.77 24.39 5.62
CA GLY A 132 4.52 24.28 4.36
C GLY A 132 6.04 24.21 4.52
N ARG A 133 6.57 24.35 5.74
CA ARG A 133 8.02 24.22 6.02
C ARG A 133 8.52 22.78 5.95
N ALA A 134 7.61 21.82 6.06
CA ALA A 134 7.90 20.41 5.83
C ALA A 134 6.84 19.79 4.92
N ILE A 135 7.23 18.80 4.14
CA ILE A 135 6.33 18.00 3.30
C ILE A 135 6.50 16.55 3.72
N ASP A 136 5.39 15.91 4.09
CA ASP A 136 5.35 14.47 4.36
C ASP A 136 4.84 13.74 3.11
N ILE A 137 5.64 12.78 2.66
CA ILE A 137 5.34 11.88 1.55
C ILE A 137 5.06 10.50 2.15
N ALA A 138 3.81 10.08 2.10
CA ALA A 138 3.36 8.78 2.57
C ALA A 138 3.13 7.83 1.39
N ILE A 139 3.78 6.66 1.41
CA ILE A 139 3.65 5.61 0.40
C ILE A 139 3.00 4.38 1.03
N SER A 140 1.82 3.98 0.53
CA SER A 140 1.07 2.82 1.03
C SER A 140 1.09 1.65 0.06
N LEU A 141 1.79 0.57 0.42
CA LEU A 141 1.94 -0.66 -0.39
C LEU A 141 1.78 -1.93 0.48
N SER A 142 1.56 -3.10 -0.10
CA SER A 142 1.45 -4.37 0.65
C SER A 142 2.76 -4.88 1.27
N ASN A 143 3.90 -4.26 0.96
CA ASN A 143 5.21 -4.67 1.49
C ASN A 143 5.95 -3.48 2.09
N ALA A 144 6.28 -3.58 3.39
CA ALA A 144 6.97 -2.54 4.15
C ALA A 144 8.34 -2.12 3.58
N ARG A 145 9.13 -3.08 3.07
CA ARG A 145 10.44 -2.77 2.46
C ARG A 145 10.27 -2.03 1.14
N LEU A 146 9.24 -2.42 0.37
CA LEU A 146 8.93 -1.78 -0.90
C LEU A 146 8.42 -0.36 -0.70
N SER A 147 7.54 -0.13 0.28
CA SER A 147 7.05 1.21 0.61
C SER A 147 8.19 2.14 1.03
N ALA A 148 9.15 1.66 1.81
CA ALA A 148 10.33 2.44 2.19
C ALA A 148 11.19 2.81 0.97
N ARG A 149 11.56 1.84 0.13
CA ARG A 149 12.38 2.10 -1.07
C ARG A 149 11.70 3.03 -2.07
N VAL A 150 10.38 2.91 -2.24
CA VAL A 150 9.61 3.82 -3.08
C VAL A 150 9.60 5.23 -2.48
N ALA A 151 9.42 5.36 -1.16
CA ALA A 151 9.48 6.66 -0.49
C ALA A 151 10.86 7.33 -0.67
N ASP A 152 11.95 6.54 -0.54
CA ASP A 152 13.31 6.99 -0.80
C ASP A 152 13.48 7.48 -2.24
N ALA A 153 12.94 6.74 -3.21
CA ALA A 153 12.99 7.11 -4.62
C ALA A 153 12.20 8.40 -4.92
N TYR A 154 11.05 8.61 -4.27
CA TYR A 154 10.30 9.87 -4.36
C TYR A 154 11.09 11.06 -3.79
N ALA A 155 11.69 10.89 -2.61
CA ALA A 155 12.53 11.92 -2.01
C ALA A 155 13.75 12.23 -2.89
N GLY A 156 14.43 11.19 -3.42
CA GLY A 156 15.56 11.32 -4.33
C GLY A 156 15.20 11.99 -5.65
N ALA A 157 14.06 11.65 -6.25
CA ALA A 157 13.56 12.30 -7.46
C ALA A 157 13.28 13.80 -7.24
N LEU A 158 12.70 14.17 -6.09
CA LEU A 158 12.48 15.57 -5.76
C LEU A 158 13.80 16.32 -5.55
N LEU A 159 14.78 15.72 -4.89
CA LEU A 159 16.12 16.30 -4.75
C LEU A 159 16.82 16.48 -6.10
N ALA A 160 16.70 15.51 -7.01
CA ALA A 160 17.25 15.61 -8.35
C ALA A 160 16.56 16.71 -9.18
N LEU A 161 15.25 16.85 -9.06
CA LEU A 161 14.49 17.93 -9.68
C LEU A 161 14.88 19.29 -9.09
N ASP A 162 15.05 19.37 -7.77
CA ASP A 162 15.50 20.58 -7.11
C ASP A 162 16.89 21.01 -7.56
N ALA A 163 17.82 20.05 -7.67
CA ALA A 163 19.16 20.28 -8.18
C ALA A 163 19.16 20.75 -9.65
N SER A 164 18.28 20.19 -10.49
CA SER A 164 18.17 20.58 -11.90
C SER A 164 17.53 21.96 -12.10
N VAL A 165 16.63 22.37 -11.21
CA VAL A 165 16.03 23.71 -11.21
C VAL A 165 16.95 24.75 -10.59
N ARG A 166 17.69 24.42 -9.51
CA ARG A 166 18.51 25.41 -8.79
C ARG A 166 19.82 25.74 -9.48
N GLY A 167 20.58 24.79 -10.03
CA GLY A 167 21.89 25.07 -10.66
C GLY A 167 22.93 25.88 -9.83
N ARG A 168 22.60 26.29 -8.59
CA ARG A 168 23.31 27.15 -7.65
C ARG A 168 22.37 27.41 -6.46
N THR A 169 22.79 27.05 -5.25
CA THR A 169 22.25 27.53 -3.94
C THR A 169 20.78 27.23 -3.58
N ALA A 170 20.54 26.12 -2.88
CA ALA A 170 20.02 26.11 -1.51
C ALA A 170 19.99 24.65 -0.99
N GLN A 171 20.45 24.41 0.25
CA GLN A 171 20.53 23.06 0.84
C GLN A 171 19.13 22.60 1.25
N VAL A 172 18.59 21.57 0.59
CA VAL A 172 17.43 20.81 1.07
C VAL A 172 17.95 19.75 2.04
N THR A 173 17.63 19.89 3.33
CA THR A 173 17.97 18.87 4.32
C THR A 173 16.84 17.85 4.36
N VAL A 174 17.08 16.66 3.79
CA VAL A 174 16.17 15.52 3.93
C VAL A 174 16.42 14.87 5.27
N ARG A 175 15.47 15.02 6.18
CA ARG A 175 15.47 14.30 7.44
C ARG A 175 14.53 13.12 7.32
N PHE A 176 15.10 11.93 7.17
CA PHE A 176 14.32 10.69 7.30
C PHE A 176 13.82 10.56 8.73
N VAL A 177 12.59 10.97 8.96
CA VAL A 177 11.83 10.52 10.11
C VAL A 177 11.11 9.26 9.65
N SER A 178 11.73 8.09 9.84
CA SER A 178 11.03 6.81 9.79
C SER A 178 10.08 6.76 10.99
N LYS A 179 9.01 7.55 10.94
CA LYS A 179 7.94 7.53 11.93
C LYS A 179 6.89 6.56 11.42
N LEU A 180 6.90 5.39 12.06
CA LEU A 180 5.95 4.30 11.90
C LEU A 180 5.90 3.69 10.49
N ILE A 181 6.36 2.44 10.39
CA ILE A 181 5.63 1.46 9.58
C ILE A 181 4.28 1.30 10.29
N SER A 182 3.30 2.15 9.93
CA SER A 182 1.94 1.98 10.41
C SER A 182 1.28 0.93 9.53
N VAL A 183 0.80 -0.14 10.15
CA VAL A 183 -0.05 -1.11 9.48
C VAL A 183 -1.43 -0.51 9.45
N THR A 184 -1.79 0.09 8.31
CA THR A 184 -3.11 0.68 8.13
C THR A 184 -3.96 -0.36 7.42
N ARG A 185 -5.04 -0.79 8.07
CA ARG A 185 -6.06 -1.64 7.45
C ARG A 185 -6.79 -0.78 6.42
N ALA A 186 -6.80 -1.20 5.16
CA ALA A 186 -7.55 -0.54 4.10
C ALA A 186 -9.06 -0.72 4.30
#